data_AF-A0A920V1N3-F1
#
_entry.id   AF-A0A920V1N3-F1
#
_cell.length_a   1.000
_cell.length_b   1.000
_cell.length_c   1.000
_cell.angle_alpha   90.00
_cell.angle_beta   90.00
_cell.angle_gamma   90.00
#
_symmetry.space_group_name_H-M   'P 1'
#
loop_
_entity.id
_entity.type
_entity.pdbx_description
1 polymer ?
#
loop_
_entity_poly.entity_id
_entity_poly.type
_entity_poly.pdbx_seq_one_letter_code
_entity_poly.pdbx_strand_id
1 'polypeptide(L)'
;MSTRAIRHRHHLAHVPGNARVTLRVGGEDKLNVHLSTQNVSGTGGQFAGPLGIDASNVSITCNYIGGGFGSKFAADEWGVACAQLAKKAGKPVRLMLDRATELKIGGTRPSGFAEVTIAADAEGNITVWDSHHWGTSGIAGSTISLGQLPYCFDGIPNRNRKATGISTNTGPNRAWRAPPHPQLCAVTDTVIDDLAAKMGANSYDIFMKNLDKTPKPDVYAEEMKIGAKLIDWKAKWHAHGKGGGKSVKRGLGMALHRWGGRAGPRPAPSRCIPTGRSKPSWAARTWAPAPAP
;
A
#
# COMPACT_ATOMS: atom_id res chain seq x y z
N MET A 1 -13.11 -17.01 -25.97
CA MET A 1 -11.65 -17.30 -26.09
C MET A 1 -11.05 -17.46 -24.69
N SER A 2 -10.01 -18.29 -24.48
CA SER A 2 -9.28 -18.42 -23.20
C SER A 2 -7.81 -18.03 -23.37
N THR A 3 -7.27 -17.19 -22.48
CA THR A 3 -5.86 -16.77 -22.47
C THR A 3 -5.24 -17.09 -21.11
N ARG A 4 -4.00 -17.60 -21.13
CA ARG A 4 -3.14 -17.77 -19.95
C ARG A 4 -2.19 -16.57 -19.91
N ALA A 5 -2.35 -15.68 -18.94
CA ALA A 5 -1.51 -14.48 -18.82
C ALA A 5 -0.21 -14.76 -18.04
N ILE A 6 0.84 -14.02 -18.40
CA ILE A 6 2.24 -14.25 -17.99
C ILE A 6 2.59 -13.53 -16.67
N ARG A 7 3.41 -14.21 -15.87
CA ARG A 7 4.08 -13.86 -14.61
C ARG A 7 4.44 -12.37 -14.42
N HIS A 8 3.67 -11.64 -13.60
CA HIS A 8 4.04 -10.30 -13.12
C HIS A 8 4.88 -10.37 -11.83
N ARG A 9 6.04 -9.69 -11.82
CA ARG A 9 6.98 -9.62 -10.68
C ARG A 9 7.02 -8.20 -10.12
N HIS A 10 6.58 -8.02 -8.88
CA HIS A 10 6.72 -6.74 -8.17
C HIS A 10 7.43 -6.96 -6.83
N HIS A 11 8.68 -6.49 -6.74
CA HIS A 11 9.38 -6.28 -5.48
C HIS A 11 9.72 -4.80 -5.40
N LEU A 12 9.25 -4.14 -4.34
CA LEU A 12 9.57 -2.75 -4.05
C LEU A 12 10.04 -2.70 -2.59
N ALA A 13 11.11 -1.94 -2.31
CA ALA A 13 11.70 -1.70 -0.98
C ALA A 13 11.56 -0.23 -0.54
N HIS A 14 11.09 0.00 0.69
CA HIS A 14 10.59 1.31 1.11
C HIS A 14 11.72 2.29 1.46
N VAL A 15 11.42 3.59 1.43
CA VAL A 15 12.38 4.67 1.72
C VAL A 15 11.76 5.74 2.60
N PRO A 16 11.81 5.59 3.93
CA PRO A 16 11.81 6.77 4.78
C PRO A 16 12.54 6.54 6.13
N GLY A 17 13.74 7.11 6.24
CA GLY A 17 14.54 7.06 7.45
C GLY A 17 13.96 7.81 8.66
N ASN A 18 14.60 7.53 9.79
CA ASN A 18 14.64 8.25 11.07
C ASN A 18 13.72 7.68 12.16
N ALA A 19 14.30 7.08 13.20
CA ALA A 19 13.76 7.11 14.56
C ALA A 19 14.69 8.02 15.40
N ARG A 20 14.17 8.74 16.39
CA ARG A 20 14.97 9.49 17.36
C ARG A 20 14.38 9.29 18.74
N VAL A 21 14.42 8.07 19.27
CA VAL A 21 14.02 7.87 20.66
C VAL A 21 14.88 8.80 21.55
N THR A 22 14.29 9.39 22.58
CA THR A 22 15.03 10.20 23.57
C THR A 22 14.36 9.90 24.90
N LEU A 23 14.85 8.86 25.56
CA LEU A 23 14.35 8.48 26.87
C LEU A 23 14.85 9.48 27.92
N ARG A 24 13.95 10.28 28.49
CA ARG A 24 14.13 10.77 29.85
C ARG A 24 13.44 9.78 30.77
N VAL A 25 14.23 8.96 31.47
CA VAL A 25 13.76 8.21 32.65
C VAL A 25 13.63 9.25 33.77
N GLY A 26 12.47 9.91 33.83
CA GLY A 26 12.14 10.71 34.99
C GLY A 26 11.51 9.79 36.02
N GLY A 27 12.32 9.25 36.95
CA GLY A 27 11.92 8.56 38.18
C GLY A 27 10.86 7.46 38.02
N GLU A 28 11.32 6.20 38.09
CA GLU A 28 10.55 4.94 38.08
C GLU A 28 9.44 4.82 37.00
N ASP A 29 9.76 4.01 35.98
CA ASP A 29 8.89 3.51 34.92
C ASP A 29 8.33 4.46 33.85
N LYS A 30 8.79 5.72 33.74
CA LYS A 30 8.38 6.62 32.64
C LYS A 30 9.29 6.57 31.40
N LEU A 31 8.66 6.43 30.22
CA LEU A 31 9.29 6.42 28.90
C LEU A 31 8.81 7.61 28.06
N ASN A 32 9.73 8.48 27.66
CA ASN A 32 9.48 9.52 26.65
C ASN A 32 10.14 9.10 25.32
N VAL A 33 9.42 9.19 24.21
CA VAL A 33 9.91 8.76 22.89
C VAL A 33 9.62 9.84 21.86
N HIS A 34 10.65 10.30 21.14
CA HIS A 34 10.44 11.04 19.90
C HIS A 34 10.50 10.07 18.72
N LEU A 35 9.37 9.71 18.14
CA LEU A 35 9.31 8.64 17.14
C LEU A 35 8.80 9.17 15.81
N SER A 36 9.49 8.86 14.70
CA SER A 36 8.89 9.02 13.37
C SER A 36 7.93 7.84 13.12
N THR A 37 6.69 7.96 13.60
CA THR A 37 5.66 6.90 13.48
C THR A 37 4.55 7.29 12.50
N GLN A 38 3.53 6.52 12.18
CA GLN A 38 2.26 6.98 11.59
C GLN A 38 1.11 6.88 12.59
N ASN A 39 1.39 6.37 13.79
CA ASN A 39 0.42 5.95 14.78
C ASN A 39 0.88 6.30 16.19
N VAL A 40 0.89 7.60 16.52
CA VAL A 40 1.31 8.08 17.85
C VAL A 40 0.50 7.40 18.97
N SER A 41 -0.81 7.27 18.79
CA SER A 41 -1.72 6.71 19.79
C SER A 41 -1.53 5.21 20.02
N GLY A 42 -1.25 4.44 18.98
CA GLY A 42 -1.15 2.98 19.08
C GLY A 42 0.27 2.43 19.30
N THR A 43 1.31 3.26 19.13
CA THR A 43 2.69 2.77 19.30
C THR A 43 3.13 2.71 20.77
N GLY A 44 2.50 3.46 21.69
CA GLY A 44 2.87 3.45 23.11
C GLY A 44 2.87 2.04 23.74
N GLY A 45 1.80 1.28 23.53
CA GLY A 45 1.68 -0.11 24.01
C GLY A 45 2.73 -1.07 23.43
N GLN A 46 3.29 -0.77 22.25
CA GLN A 46 4.32 -1.59 21.63
C GLN A 46 5.69 -1.42 22.30
N PHE A 47 5.92 -0.31 23.02
CA PHE A 47 7.08 -0.16 23.90
C PHE A 47 6.82 -0.73 25.29
N ALA A 48 5.60 -0.56 25.80
CA ALA A 48 5.20 -0.93 27.16
C ALA A 48 5.47 -2.42 27.45
N GLY A 49 4.97 -3.32 26.60
CA GLY A 49 5.13 -4.76 26.75
C GLY A 49 6.60 -5.19 26.85
N PRO A 50 7.46 -4.90 25.86
CA PRO A 50 8.87 -5.27 25.89
C PRO A 50 9.71 -4.63 27.02
N LEU A 51 9.24 -3.55 27.64
CA LEU A 51 9.94 -2.87 28.75
C LEU A 51 9.41 -3.23 30.14
N GLY A 52 8.27 -3.93 30.19
CA GLY A 52 7.59 -4.29 31.44
C GLY A 52 7.05 -3.07 32.20
N ILE A 53 6.57 -2.03 31.48
CA ILE A 53 5.99 -0.82 32.09
C ILE A 53 4.55 -0.63 31.63
N ASP A 54 3.78 0.16 32.37
CA ASP A 54 2.41 0.51 31.97
C ASP A 54 2.41 1.40 30.71
N ALA A 55 1.45 1.20 29.80
CA ALA A 55 1.34 1.98 28.58
C ALA A 55 1.06 3.47 28.83
N SER A 56 0.40 3.82 29.95
CA SER A 56 0.19 5.20 30.40
C SER A 56 1.49 5.90 30.80
N ASN A 57 2.53 5.14 31.13
CA ASN A 57 3.86 5.68 31.40
C ASN A 57 4.69 5.90 30.12
N VAL A 58 4.14 5.60 28.94
CA VAL A 58 4.78 5.80 27.64
C VAL A 58 4.21 7.03 26.94
N SER A 59 5.02 8.08 26.82
CA SER A 59 4.69 9.27 26.03
C SER A 59 5.40 9.25 24.67
N ILE A 60 4.63 9.23 23.59
CA ILE A 60 5.14 9.31 22.22
C ILE A 60 4.92 10.73 21.68
N THR A 61 6.00 11.41 21.31
CA THR A 61 5.98 12.70 20.63
C THR A 61 6.39 12.55 19.17
N CYS A 62 5.57 13.06 18.25
CA CYS A 62 5.95 13.17 16.84
C CYS A 62 5.38 14.42 16.19
N ASN A 63 6.21 15.44 16.04
CA ASN A 63 5.82 16.70 15.41
C ASN A 63 5.80 16.58 13.88
N TYR A 64 6.80 15.91 13.30
CA TYR A 64 6.99 15.82 11.85
C TYR A 64 7.48 14.42 11.44
N ILE A 65 7.24 14.06 10.19
CA ILE A 65 7.71 12.82 9.58
C ILE A 65 8.14 13.06 8.14
N GLY A 66 9.35 12.60 7.81
CA GLY A 66 9.91 12.64 6.45
C GLY A 66 9.37 11.52 5.55
N GLY A 67 8.07 11.26 5.60
CA GLY A 67 7.46 10.14 4.89
C GLY A 67 7.39 8.85 5.71
N GLY A 68 6.47 7.97 5.32
CA GLY A 68 6.22 6.69 5.98
C GLY A 68 5.48 5.73 5.06
N PHE A 69 4.50 6.23 4.30
CA PHE A 69 3.76 5.49 3.28
C PHE A 69 3.33 4.07 3.66
N GLY A 70 3.10 3.79 4.94
CA GLY A 70 2.73 2.48 5.46
C GLY A 70 3.78 1.80 6.35
N SER A 71 5.06 2.22 6.31
CA SER A 71 6.11 1.51 7.03
C SER A 71 6.24 1.85 8.50
N LYS A 72 5.75 3.02 8.93
CA LYS A 72 6.06 3.58 10.25
C LYS A 72 4.95 3.37 11.29
N PHE A 73 4.14 2.32 11.18
CA PHE A 73 3.05 2.07 12.14
C PHE A 73 3.52 1.43 13.46
N ALA A 74 4.71 0.84 13.48
CA ALA A 74 5.24 0.10 14.61
C ALA A 74 6.37 0.85 15.36
N ALA A 75 6.62 0.47 16.60
CA ALA A 75 7.82 0.86 17.35
C ALA A 75 9.08 0.23 16.73
N ASP A 76 8.91 -0.98 16.17
CA ASP A 76 9.93 -1.83 15.58
C ASP A 76 11.04 -2.24 16.57
N GLU A 77 11.79 -3.27 16.20
CA GLU A 77 12.85 -3.85 17.06
C GLU A 77 13.90 -2.81 17.44
N TRP A 78 14.29 -1.94 16.51
CA TRP A 78 15.27 -0.89 16.77
C TRP A 78 14.74 0.20 17.72
N GLY A 79 13.43 0.48 17.70
CA GLY A 79 12.82 1.41 18.65
C GLY A 79 12.85 0.82 20.05
N VAL A 80 12.41 -0.44 20.19
CA VAL A 80 12.42 -1.18 21.45
C VAL A 80 13.84 -1.31 21.99
N ALA A 81 14.81 -1.70 21.17
CA ALA A 81 16.22 -1.79 21.54
C ALA A 81 16.76 -0.44 22.04
N CYS A 82 16.41 0.66 21.37
CA CYS A 82 16.82 1.98 21.81
C CYS A 82 16.25 2.34 23.19
N ALA A 83 15.00 1.98 23.47
CA ALA A 83 14.37 2.21 24.76
C ALA A 83 15.01 1.34 25.86
N GLN A 84 15.31 0.08 25.57
CA GLN A 84 16.02 -0.82 26.49
C GLN A 84 17.44 -0.33 26.80
N LEU A 85 18.18 0.10 25.79
CA LEU A 85 19.52 0.68 25.97
C LEU A 85 19.47 1.93 26.86
N ALA A 86 18.49 2.79 26.64
CA ALA A 86 18.35 3.97 27.46
C ALA A 86 17.93 3.67 28.90
N LYS A 87 17.09 2.65 29.13
CA LYS A 87 16.76 2.15 30.48
C LYS A 87 18.01 1.64 31.19
N LYS A 88 18.82 0.81 30.52
CA LYS A 88 20.08 0.26 31.06
C LYS A 88 21.13 1.34 31.33
N ALA A 89 21.24 2.33 30.45
CA ALA A 89 22.24 3.39 30.56
C ALA A 89 21.84 4.50 31.56
N GLY A 90 20.56 4.58 31.95
CA GLY A 90 20.03 5.69 32.75
C GLY A 90 20.15 7.04 32.04
N LYS A 91 20.32 7.05 30.71
CA LYS A 91 20.61 8.24 29.91
C LYS A 91 19.80 8.23 28.60
N PRO A 92 19.50 9.38 28.00
CA PRO A 92 18.87 9.42 26.68
C PRO A 92 19.74 8.76 25.62
N VAL A 93 19.18 7.82 24.85
CA VAL A 93 19.81 7.20 23.69
C VAL A 93 19.06 7.59 22.43
N ARG A 94 19.81 7.94 21.38
CA ARG A 94 19.29 8.16 20.03
C ARG A 94 19.78 7.01 19.15
N LEU A 95 18.85 6.34 18.47
CA LEU A 95 19.16 5.32 17.48
C LEU A 95 18.53 5.69 16.14
N MET A 96 19.37 5.76 15.11
CA MET A 96 18.97 5.99 13.74
C MET A 96 19.60 4.91 12.86
N LEU A 97 18.77 4.20 12.09
CA LEU A 97 19.28 3.24 11.13
C LEU A 97 19.98 3.97 9.99
N ASP A 98 21.13 3.44 9.57
CA ASP A 98 21.66 3.77 8.26
C ASP A 98 20.76 3.19 7.16
N ARG A 99 20.97 3.67 5.94
CA ARG A 99 20.11 3.33 4.81
C ARG A 99 20.16 1.87 4.41
N ALA A 100 21.33 1.26 4.44
CA ALA A 100 21.52 -0.12 4.03
C ALA A 100 20.86 -1.06 5.05
N THR A 101 20.98 -0.74 6.35
CA THR A 101 20.34 -1.47 7.43
C THR A 101 18.82 -1.33 7.34
N GLU A 102 18.29 -0.12 7.14
CA GLU A 102 16.86 0.12 6.96
C GLU A 102 16.26 -0.74 5.83
N LEU A 103 16.92 -0.81 4.67
CA LEU A 103 16.45 -1.62 3.53
C LEU A 103 16.48 -3.13 3.80
N LYS A 104 17.32 -3.59 4.74
CA LYS A 104 17.41 -5.00 5.13
C LYS A 104 16.32 -5.39 6.14
N ILE A 105 16.11 -4.56 7.17
CA ILE A 105 15.28 -4.92 8.34
C ILE A 105 13.94 -4.18 8.42
N GLY A 106 13.77 -3.08 7.69
CA GLY A 106 12.56 -2.26 7.71
C GLY A 106 11.32 -2.96 7.11
N GLY A 107 11.56 -4.04 6.37
CA GLY A 107 10.54 -4.83 5.71
C GLY A 107 10.09 -4.23 4.37
N THR A 108 9.38 -5.04 3.59
CA THR A 108 9.00 -4.69 2.22
C THR A 108 7.54 -5.00 1.94
N ARG A 109 6.99 -4.42 0.87
CA ARG A 109 5.68 -4.85 0.37
C ARG A 109 5.74 -6.37 0.08
N PRO A 110 4.74 -7.17 0.49
CA PRO A 110 4.67 -8.57 0.10
C PRO A 110 4.76 -8.73 -1.41
N SER A 111 5.51 -9.73 -1.88
CA SER A 111 5.51 -10.06 -3.29
C SER A 111 4.17 -10.69 -3.67
N GLY A 112 3.83 -10.59 -4.95
CA GLY A 112 2.60 -11.14 -5.47
C GLY A 112 2.80 -11.59 -6.90
N PHE A 113 2.49 -12.85 -7.14
CA PHE A 113 2.44 -13.49 -8.43
C PHE A 113 1.06 -14.11 -8.59
N ALA A 114 0.55 -14.12 -9.80
CA ALA A 114 -0.69 -14.82 -10.12
C ALA A 114 -0.54 -15.48 -11.48
N GLU A 115 -1.02 -16.71 -11.57
CA GLU A 115 -1.42 -17.33 -12.81
C GLU A 115 -2.93 -17.14 -12.94
N VAL A 116 -3.37 -16.58 -14.07
CA VAL A 116 -4.78 -16.26 -14.30
C VAL A 116 -5.23 -16.85 -15.63
N THR A 117 -6.36 -17.55 -15.59
CA THR A 117 -7.15 -17.95 -16.74
C THR A 117 -8.41 -17.09 -16.75
N ILE A 118 -8.58 -16.31 -17.81
CA ILE A 118 -9.76 -15.48 -18.03
C ILE A 118 -10.47 -15.93 -19.31
N ALA A 119 -11.80 -15.89 -19.32
CA ALA A 119 -12.59 -16.15 -20.51
C ALA A 119 -13.71 -15.13 -20.69
N ALA A 120 -13.95 -14.79 -21.95
CA ALA A 120 -15.09 -14.01 -22.40
C ALA A 120 -15.77 -14.68 -23.60
N ASP A 121 -17.03 -14.31 -23.82
CA ASP A 121 -17.78 -14.63 -25.04
C ASP A 121 -17.24 -13.87 -26.27
N ALA A 122 -17.89 -14.01 -27.42
CA ALA A 122 -17.46 -13.38 -28.67
C ALA A 122 -17.57 -11.85 -28.61
N GLU A 123 -18.49 -11.33 -27.79
CA GLU A 123 -18.80 -9.92 -27.61
C GLU A 123 -17.93 -9.24 -26.55
N GLY A 124 -17.06 -10.00 -25.86
CA GLY A 124 -16.15 -9.48 -24.85
C GLY A 124 -16.72 -9.42 -23.44
N ASN A 125 -17.86 -10.07 -23.17
CA ASN A 125 -18.38 -10.20 -21.80
C ASN A 125 -17.59 -11.25 -21.04
N ILE A 126 -16.93 -10.85 -19.95
CA ILE A 126 -16.11 -11.72 -19.11
C ILE A 126 -17.01 -12.62 -18.26
N THR A 127 -16.86 -13.93 -18.42
CA THR A 127 -17.69 -14.94 -17.75
C THR A 127 -16.93 -15.82 -16.76
N VAL A 128 -15.60 -15.94 -16.92
CA VAL A 128 -14.76 -16.82 -16.09
C VAL A 128 -13.53 -16.06 -15.60
N TRP A 129 -13.23 -16.24 -14.32
CA TRP A 129 -11.95 -15.91 -13.71
C TRP A 129 -11.47 -17.07 -12.85
N ASP A 130 -10.39 -17.71 -13.26
CA ASP A 130 -9.68 -18.71 -12.46
C ASP A 130 -8.27 -18.22 -12.19
N SER A 131 -7.80 -18.32 -10.95
CA SER A 131 -6.49 -17.81 -10.60
C SER A 131 -5.83 -18.52 -9.43
N HIS A 132 -4.53 -18.77 -9.56
CA HIS A 132 -3.67 -19.22 -8.48
C HIS A 132 -2.63 -18.15 -8.18
N HIS A 133 -2.61 -17.63 -6.96
CA HIS A 133 -1.69 -16.59 -6.54
C HIS A 133 -0.66 -17.16 -5.59
N TRP A 134 0.56 -16.68 -5.67
CA TRP A 134 1.60 -17.01 -4.70
C TRP A 134 2.54 -15.83 -4.48
N GLY A 135 3.21 -15.83 -3.35
CA GLY A 135 4.03 -14.69 -2.96
C GLY A 135 4.81 -14.97 -1.70
N THR A 136 5.60 -14.00 -1.28
CA THR A 136 6.35 -14.07 -0.03
C THR A 136 6.25 -12.78 0.76
N SER A 137 6.48 -12.92 2.06
CA SER A 137 6.28 -11.90 3.09
C SER A 137 7.25 -12.15 4.25
N GLY A 138 8.49 -12.52 3.91
CA GLY A 138 9.48 -13.00 4.87
C GLY A 138 9.03 -14.28 5.55
N ILE A 139 9.42 -14.43 6.82
CA ILE A 139 9.27 -15.67 7.60
C ILE A 139 7.82 -16.09 7.85
N ALA A 140 6.87 -15.16 7.86
CA ALA A 140 5.46 -15.49 8.08
C ALA A 140 4.82 -16.13 6.84
N GLY A 141 5.36 -15.85 5.65
CA GLY A 141 4.69 -16.14 4.38
C GLY A 141 3.43 -15.30 4.19
N SER A 142 3.14 -14.93 2.95
CA SER A 142 1.90 -14.26 2.55
C SER A 142 1.87 -14.14 1.04
N THR A 143 0.75 -13.72 0.47
CA THR A 143 0.61 -13.41 -0.95
C THR A 143 -0.43 -12.30 -1.13
N ILE A 144 -0.77 -11.98 -2.38
CA ILE A 144 -1.88 -11.10 -2.72
C ILE A 144 -3.17 -11.57 -2.03
N SER A 145 -4.00 -10.63 -1.60
CA SER A 145 -5.29 -10.94 -0.96
C SER A 145 -6.21 -11.73 -1.90
N LEU A 146 -6.54 -12.97 -1.51
CA LEU A 146 -7.42 -13.88 -2.26
C LEU A 146 -8.82 -13.29 -2.46
N GLY A 147 -9.33 -12.57 -1.48
CA GLY A 147 -10.70 -12.03 -1.51
C GLY A 147 -10.89 -10.84 -2.45
N GLN A 148 -9.81 -10.24 -2.95
CA GLN A 148 -9.87 -8.98 -3.69
C GLN A 148 -9.57 -9.10 -5.19
N LEU A 149 -9.22 -10.30 -5.69
CA LEU A 149 -9.14 -10.60 -7.12
C LEU A 149 -10.44 -11.25 -7.62
N PRO A 150 -10.86 -11.00 -8.87
CA PRO A 150 -10.39 -9.92 -9.74
C PRO A 150 -10.71 -8.54 -9.18
N TYR A 151 -9.74 -7.63 -9.25
CA TYR A 151 -9.82 -6.32 -8.62
C TYR A 151 -10.81 -5.43 -9.35
N CYS A 152 -11.70 -4.77 -8.61
CA CYS A 152 -12.85 -3.99 -9.11
C CYS A 152 -13.96 -4.81 -9.79
N PHE A 153 -13.72 -6.03 -10.28
CA PHE A 153 -14.71 -6.86 -10.99
C PHE A 153 -15.34 -7.94 -10.10
N ASP A 154 -16.06 -7.51 -9.06
CA ASP A 154 -16.66 -8.42 -8.08
C ASP A 154 -17.85 -9.25 -8.63
N GLY A 155 -18.39 -8.89 -9.80
CA GLY A 155 -19.59 -9.49 -10.41
C GLY A 155 -19.33 -10.57 -11.46
N ILE A 156 -18.08 -11.01 -11.67
CA ILE A 156 -17.81 -12.12 -12.60
C ILE A 156 -18.45 -13.41 -12.06
N PRO A 157 -19.29 -14.12 -12.86
CA PRO A 157 -20.15 -15.19 -12.35
C PRO A 157 -19.37 -16.45 -11.96
N ASN A 158 -18.41 -16.90 -12.78
CA ASN A 158 -17.66 -18.14 -12.52
C ASN A 158 -16.26 -17.79 -12.00
N ARG A 159 -16.05 -17.93 -10.68
CA ARG A 159 -14.79 -17.54 -10.04
C ARG A 159 -14.17 -18.67 -9.23
N ASN A 160 -12.93 -19.01 -9.57
CA ASN A 160 -12.07 -19.85 -8.75
C ASN A 160 -10.79 -19.09 -8.38
N ARG A 161 -10.37 -19.21 -7.11
CA ARG A 161 -9.23 -18.48 -6.56
C ARG A 161 -8.51 -19.34 -5.53
N LYS A 162 -7.21 -19.53 -5.75
CA LYS A 162 -6.31 -20.22 -4.83
C LYS A 162 -5.15 -19.29 -4.46
N ALA A 163 -4.68 -19.34 -3.22
CA ALA A 163 -3.55 -18.55 -2.76
C ALA A 163 -2.57 -19.43 -1.99
N THR A 164 -1.28 -19.21 -2.21
CA THR A 164 -0.19 -19.88 -1.50
C THR A 164 0.80 -18.85 -0.97
N GLY A 165 0.85 -18.70 0.36
CA GLY A 165 1.89 -17.92 1.02
C GLY A 165 3.18 -18.73 1.12
N ILE A 166 4.29 -18.17 0.63
CA ILE A 166 5.61 -18.80 0.67
C ILE A 166 6.42 -18.10 1.75
N SER A 167 6.76 -18.83 2.82
CA SER A 167 7.71 -18.35 3.82
C SER A 167 9.12 -18.36 3.26
N THR A 168 9.90 -17.31 3.55
CA THR A 168 11.30 -17.20 3.12
C THR A 168 12.15 -16.58 4.22
N ASN A 169 13.46 -16.82 4.20
CA ASN A 169 14.43 -16.23 5.11
C ASN A 169 14.79 -14.78 4.72
N THR A 170 13.79 -13.96 4.37
CA THR A 170 13.96 -12.53 4.06
C THR A 170 13.30 -11.66 5.13
N GLY A 171 13.55 -10.35 5.07
CA GLY A 171 12.91 -9.37 5.96
C GLY A 171 11.36 -9.46 5.93
N PRO A 172 10.71 -9.03 7.01
CA PRO A 172 9.26 -9.16 7.17
C PRO A 172 8.50 -8.32 6.15
N ASN A 173 7.21 -8.59 5.97
CA ASN A 173 6.38 -7.67 5.22
C ASN A 173 6.19 -6.34 5.94
N ARG A 174 5.81 -5.35 5.16
CA ARG A 174 5.43 -4.04 5.63
C ARG A 174 4.32 -3.48 4.77
N ALA A 175 3.39 -2.77 5.41
CA ALA A 175 2.42 -1.98 4.68
C ALA A 175 3.14 -0.95 3.80
N TRP A 176 2.62 -0.78 2.59
CA TRP A 176 3.10 0.20 1.63
C TRP A 176 1.91 0.77 0.90
N ARG A 177 1.91 2.10 0.69
CA ARG A 177 0.85 2.91 0.08
C ARG A 177 -0.11 2.08 -0.76
N ALA A 178 -1.35 2.09 -0.27
CA ALA A 178 -2.43 1.27 -0.77
C ALA A 178 -2.21 -0.27 -0.65
N PRO A 179 -1.93 -0.87 0.52
CA PRO A 179 -1.72 -2.32 0.60
C PRO A 179 -3.07 -3.09 0.48
N PRO A 180 -3.22 -4.11 -0.38
CA PRO A 180 -2.36 -4.61 -1.48
C PRO A 180 -2.83 -4.18 -2.90
N HIS A 181 -3.52 -3.04 -3.00
CA HIS A 181 -4.29 -2.61 -4.18
C HIS A 181 -3.47 -2.45 -5.47
N PRO A 182 -2.21 -1.92 -5.47
CA PRO A 182 -1.40 -1.88 -6.70
C PRO A 182 -1.11 -3.25 -7.29
N GLN A 183 -0.85 -4.28 -6.46
CA GLN A 183 -0.63 -5.63 -6.98
C GLN A 183 -1.90 -6.21 -7.59
N LEU A 184 -3.04 -5.96 -6.94
CA LEU A 184 -4.37 -6.39 -7.40
C LEU A 184 -4.76 -5.75 -8.74
N CYS A 185 -4.54 -4.43 -8.86
CA CYS A 185 -4.76 -3.64 -10.08
C CYS A 185 -3.87 -4.16 -11.21
N ALA A 186 -2.56 -4.20 -10.98
CA ALA A 186 -1.62 -4.68 -12.00
C ALA A 186 -1.98 -6.09 -12.50
N VAL A 187 -2.34 -7.03 -11.62
CA VAL A 187 -2.73 -8.39 -12.04
C VAL A 187 -4.06 -8.42 -12.80
N THR A 188 -5.04 -7.61 -12.41
CA THR A 188 -6.38 -7.70 -13.02
C THR A 188 -6.44 -6.98 -14.35
N ASP A 189 -6.00 -5.73 -14.40
CA ASP A 189 -6.15 -4.89 -15.58
C ASP A 189 -5.26 -5.36 -16.73
N THR A 190 -4.06 -5.89 -16.44
CA THR A 190 -3.19 -6.48 -17.48
C THR A 190 -3.79 -7.73 -18.10
N VAL A 191 -4.43 -8.60 -17.30
CA VAL A 191 -5.08 -9.82 -17.81
C VAL A 191 -6.29 -9.47 -18.69
N ILE A 192 -7.03 -8.43 -18.34
CA ILE A 192 -8.14 -7.94 -19.17
C ILE A 192 -7.62 -7.32 -20.48
N ASP A 193 -6.53 -6.58 -20.42
CA ASP A 193 -5.87 -6.01 -21.60
C ASP A 193 -5.28 -7.10 -22.52
N ASP A 194 -4.68 -8.16 -21.96
CA ASP A 194 -4.23 -9.36 -22.70
C ASP A 194 -5.39 -10.12 -23.35
N LEU A 195 -6.54 -10.22 -22.66
CA LEU A 195 -7.77 -10.78 -23.23
C LEU A 195 -8.23 -9.94 -24.43
N ALA A 196 -8.30 -8.63 -24.28
CA ALA A 196 -8.67 -7.72 -25.37
C ALA A 196 -7.73 -7.88 -26.57
N ALA A 197 -6.42 -7.93 -26.33
CA ALA A 197 -5.41 -8.12 -27.37
C ALA A 197 -5.61 -9.47 -28.11
N LYS A 198 -5.90 -10.56 -27.40
CA LYS A 198 -6.17 -11.87 -28.03
C LYS A 198 -7.45 -11.85 -28.86
N MET A 199 -8.45 -11.09 -28.45
CA MET A 199 -9.69 -10.88 -29.20
C MET A 199 -9.53 -9.90 -30.38
N GLY A 200 -8.37 -9.24 -30.51
CA GLY A 200 -8.18 -8.16 -31.48
C GLY A 200 -9.05 -6.93 -31.18
N ALA A 201 -9.50 -6.78 -29.94
CA ALA A 201 -10.40 -5.74 -29.48
C ALA A 201 -9.63 -4.58 -28.81
N ASN A 202 -10.28 -3.42 -28.73
CA ASN A 202 -9.81 -2.28 -27.96
C ASN A 202 -10.05 -2.55 -26.47
N SER A 203 -9.01 -2.45 -25.63
CA SER A 203 -9.15 -2.75 -24.21
C SER A 203 -10.08 -1.79 -23.48
N TYR A 204 -10.16 -0.52 -23.92
CA TYR A 204 -11.16 0.43 -23.43
C TYR A 204 -12.59 -0.14 -23.57
N ASP A 205 -12.90 -0.71 -24.74
CA ASP A 205 -14.24 -1.23 -25.02
C ASP A 205 -14.53 -2.47 -24.16
N ILE A 206 -13.55 -3.36 -23.96
CA ILE A 206 -13.68 -4.52 -23.07
C ILE A 206 -13.90 -4.09 -21.61
N PHE A 207 -13.17 -3.08 -21.12
CA PHE A 207 -13.40 -2.54 -19.78
C PHE A 207 -14.80 -1.96 -19.66
N MET A 208 -15.21 -1.09 -20.59
CA MET A 208 -16.54 -0.45 -20.60
C MET A 208 -17.67 -1.49 -20.64
N LYS A 209 -17.51 -2.55 -21.44
CA LYS A 209 -18.48 -3.65 -21.58
C LYS A 209 -18.72 -4.41 -20.28
N ASN A 210 -17.74 -4.45 -19.38
CA ASN A 210 -17.77 -5.24 -18.15
C ASN A 210 -17.94 -4.42 -16.87
N LEU A 211 -18.27 -3.13 -16.99
CA LEU A 211 -18.47 -2.26 -15.82
C LEU A 211 -19.66 -2.68 -14.95
N ASP A 212 -20.66 -3.35 -15.52
CA ASP A 212 -21.79 -3.95 -14.81
C ASP A 212 -21.34 -4.94 -13.71
N LYS A 213 -20.14 -5.52 -13.85
CA LYS A 213 -19.53 -6.46 -12.90
C LYS A 213 -18.70 -5.76 -11.84
N THR A 214 -18.75 -4.44 -11.77
CA THR A 214 -18.02 -3.63 -10.79
C THR A 214 -18.98 -3.03 -9.75
N PRO A 215 -18.51 -2.63 -8.56
CA PRO A 215 -19.39 -2.08 -7.53
C PRO A 215 -19.90 -0.67 -7.84
N LYS A 216 -19.34 0.03 -8.84
CA LYS A 216 -19.66 1.42 -9.18
C LYS A 216 -19.65 1.64 -10.70
N PRO A 217 -20.52 0.94 -11.46
CA PRO A 217 -20.51 0.96 -12.92
C PRO A 217 -20.53 2.37 -13.51
N ASP A 218 -21.46 3.21 -13.04
CA ASP A 218 -21.66 4.56 -13.58
C ASP A 218 -20.47 5.48 -13.31
N VAL A 219 -19.90 5.39 -12.10
CA VAL A 219 -18.72 6.19 -11.73
C VAL A 219 -17.53 5.81 -12.59
N TYR A 220 -17.26 4.51 -12.75
CA TYR A 220 -16.15 4.07 -13.58
C TYR A 220 -16.36 4.40 -15.06
N ALA A 221 -17.60 4.34 -15.56
CA ALA A 221 -17.90 4.73 -16.93
C ALA A 221 -17.58 6.21 -17.17
N GLU A 222 -17.95 7.10 -16.26
CA GLU A 222 -17.64 8.52 -16.37
C GLU A 222 -16.14 8.81 -16.23
N GLU A 223 -15.47 8.19 -15.25
CA GLU A 223 -14.02 8.33 -15.06
C GLU A 223 -13.23 7.86 -16.29
N MET A 224 -13.63 6.73 -16.89
CA MET A 224 -13.00 6.21 -18.10
C MET A 224 -13.24 7.11 -19.31
N LYS A 225 -14.45 7.64 -19.51
CA LYS A 225 -14.74 8.59 -20.59
C LYS A 225 -13.88 9.85 -20.47
N ILE A 226 -13.77 10.40 -19.27
CA ILE A 226 -12.92 11.57 -19.00
C ILE A 226 -11.45 11.23 -19.26
N GLY A 227 -10.97 10.10 -18.73
CA GLY A 227 -9.60 9.63 -18.92
C GLY A 227 -9.25 9.46 -20.39
N ALA A 228 -10.10 8.76 -21.15
CA ALA A 228 -9.93 8.53 -22.57
C ALA A 228 -9.94 9.83 -23.39
N LYS A 229 -10.77 10.80 -23.02
CA LYS A 229 -10.77 12.13 -23.65
C LYS A 229 -9.46 12.88 -23.39
N LEU A 230 -9.00 12.93 -22.12
CA LEU A 230 -7.80 13.68 -21.73
C LEU A 230 -6.52 13.18 -22.40
N ILE A 231 -6.44 11.88 -22.69
CA ILE A 231 -5.28 11.27 -23.33
C ILE A 231 -5.44 11.13 -24.86
N ASP A 232 -6.54 11.61 -25.43
CA ASP A 232 -6.94 11.40 -26.82
C ASP A 232 -6.91 9.92 -27.25
N TRP A 233 -7.48 9.03 -26.42
CA TRP A 233 -7.42 7.58 -26.63
C TRP A 233 -7.79 7.16 -28.05
N LYS A 234 -8.92 7.66 -28.57
CA LYS A 234 -9.39 7.32 -29.92
C LYS A 234 -8.38 7.65 -31.01
N ALA A 235 -7.61 8.73 -30.86
CA ALA A 235 -6.64 9.16 -31.87
C ALA A 235 -5.27 8.51 -31.68
N LYS A 236 -4.88 8.17 -30.44
CA LYS A 236 -3.51 7.74 -30.10
C LYS A 236 -3.38 6.24 -29.83
N TRP A 237 -4.47 5.56 -29.45
CA TRP A 237 -4.43 4.14 -29.13
C TRP A 237 -4.31 3.29 -30.41
N HIS A 238 -3.60 2.18 -30.28
CA HIS A 238 -3.49 1.14 -31.30
C HIS A 238 -3.27 -0.21 -30.63
N ALA A 239 -3.59 -1.30 -31.34
CA ALA A 239 -3.35 -2.65 -30.86
C ALA A 239 -1.86 -2.92 -30.58
N HIS A 240 -1.60 -3.93 -29.73
CA HIS A 240 -0.25 -4.35 -29.37
C HIS A 240 0.58 -4.69 -30.61
N GLY A 241 1.83 -4.21 -30.64
CA GLY A 241 2.74 -4.41 -31.76
C GLY A 241 2.42 -3.59 -33.03
N LYS A 242 1.33 -2.81 -33.05
CA LYS A 242 0.93 -2.00 -34.22
C LYS A 242 1.35 -0.53 -34.14
N GLY A 243 2.09 -0.15 -33.10
CA GLY A 243 2.61 1.21 -32.95
C GLY A 243 3.69 1.56 -33.98
N GLY A 244 3.66 2.82 -34.43
CA GLY A 244 4.71 3.40 -35.27
C GLY A 244 6.05 3.56 -34.55
N GLY A 245 7.09 3.91 -35.31
CA GLY A 245 8.47 4.12 -34.81
C GLY A 245 9.35 2.88 -34.93
N LYS A 246 10.61 3.06 -35.37
CA LYS A 246 11.57 1.96 -35.54
C LYS A 246 12.35 1.69 -34.25
N SER A 247 12.96 2.72 -33.67
CA SER A 247 13.81 2.64 -32.47
C SER A 247 13.07 2.91 -31.16
N VAL A 248 11.99 3.70 -31.20
CA VAL A 248 11.15 4.03 -30.04
C VAL A 248 9.71 3.65 -30.34
N LYS A 249 9.14 2.78 -29.50
CA LYS A 249 7.74 2.38 -29.57
C LYS A 249 6.92 3.18 -28.57
N ARG A 250 5.69 3.51 -28.94
CA ARG A 250 4.71 4.15 -28.07
C ARG A 250 3.52 3.20 -27.88
N GLY A 251 2.84 3.35 -26.76
CA GLY A 251 1.65 2.58 -26.41
C GLY A 251 0.83 3.36 -25.38
N LEU A 252 -0.45 3.03 -25.30
CA LEU A 252 -1.39 3.65 -24.39
C LEU A 252 -2.18 2.55 -23.69
N GLY A 253 -2.34 2.66 -22.37
CA GLY A 253 -3.07 1.70 -21.55
C GLY A 253 -3.93 2.42 -20.53
N MET A 254 -4.94 1.74 -20.03
CA MET A 254 -5.86 2.24 -19.01
C MET A 254 -6.15 1.12 -18.01
N ALA A 255 -6.39 1.49 -16.77
CA ALA A 255 -6.63 0.55 -15.67
C ALA A 255 -7.67 1.15 -14.71
N LEU A 256 -8.42 0.28 -14.04
CA LEU A 256 -9.38 0.69 -13.02
C LEU A 256 -8.80 0.49 -11.63
N HIS A 257 -9.16 1.37 -10.70
CA HIS A 257 -8.76 1.22 -9.31
C HIS A 257 -9.87 1.58 -8.33
N ARG A 258 -9.75 1.04 -7.12
CA ARG A 258 -10.64 1.34 -6.00
C ARG A 258 -9.88 1.46 -4.70
N TRP A 259 -10.20 2.45 -3.89
CA TRP A 259 -9.66 2.55 -2.53
C TRP A 259 -10.80 2.75 -1.53
N GLY A 260 -10.81 1.94 -0.48
CA GLY A 260 -11.77 2.07 0.60
C GLY A 260 -11.36 3.16 1.58
N GLY A 261 -12.33 3.87 2.15
CA GLY A 261 -12.14 4.73 3.32
C GLY A 261 -12.64 4.05 4.58
N ARG A 262 -11.96 4.23 5.70
CA ARG A 262 -12.52 3.96 7.04
C ARG A 262 -12.59 5.27 7.80
N ALA A 263 -13.77 5.60 8.31
CA ALA A 263 -13.97 6.70 9.24
C ALA A 263 -14.00 6.18 10.67
N GLY A 264 -13.55 6.99 11.62
CA GLY A 264 -13.61 6.68 13.04
C GLY A 264 -13.53 7.96 13.87
N PRO A 265 -14.07 7.96 15.09
CA PRO A 265 -14.04 9.15 15.96
C PRO A 265 -12.60 9.54 16.26
N ARG A 266 -12.30 10.85 16.18
CA ARG A 266 -10.99 11.42 16.48
C ARG A 266 -11.13 12.61 17.42
N PRO A 267 -10.70 12.49 18.70
CA PRO A 267 -10.68 13.60 19.63
C PRO A 267 -9.69 14.68 19.17
N ALA A 268 -10.11 15.94 19.28
CA ALA A 268 -9.28 17.11 18.98
C ALA A 268 -9.44 18.18 20.07
N PRO A 269 -8.84 17.99 21.26
CA PRO A 269 -8.92 18.98 22.33
C PRO A 269 -8.26 20.30 21.92
N SER A 270 -8.92 21.41 22.28
CA SER A 270 -8.43 22.77 22.06
C SER A 270 -8.30 23.50 23.38
N ARG A 271 -7.17 24.19 23.61
CA ARG A 271 -6.97 25.07 24.76
C ARG A 271 -6.93 26.52 24.32
N CYS A 272 -7.76 27.37 24.92
CA CYS A 272 -7.67 28.83 24.78
C CYS A 272 -6.64 29.38 25.77
N ILE A 273 -5.77 30.27 25.31
CA ILE A 273 -4.74 30.91 26.12
C ILE A 273 -5.17 32.36 26.39
N PRO A 274 -4.82 32.97 27.54
CA PRO A 274 -5.29 34.32 27.94
C PRO A 274 -5.16 35.42 26.89
N THR A 275 -4.22 35.29 25.93
CA THR A 275 -4.05 36.16 24.76
C THR A 275 -5.18 36.07 23.70
N GLY A 276 -6.22 35.28 23.92
CA GLY A 276 -7.27 34.99 22.93
C GLY A 276 -6.89 33.97 21.85
N ARG A 277 -5.63 33.51 21.79
CA ARG A 277 -5.18 32.48 20.84
C ARG A 277 -5.64 31.08 21.28
N SER A 278 -6.15 30.30 20.33
CA SER A 278 -6.43 28.86 20.52
C SER A 278 -5.23 28.01 20.10
N LYS A 279 -4.96 26.95 20.85
CA LYS A 279 -4.01 25.89 20.49
C LYS A 279 -4.78 24.58 20.32
N PRO A 280 -5.18 24.23 19.09
CA PRO A 280 -5.76 22.93 18.82
C PRO A 280 -4.68 21.83 18.90
N SER A 281 -5.05 20.66 19.39
CA SER A 281 -4.17 19.50 19.49
C SER A 281 -4.92 18.25 19.07
N TRP A 282 -4.28 17.41 18.25
CA TRP A 282 -4.86 16.15 17.78
C TRP A 282 -3.74 15.19 17.39
N ALA A 283 -4.02 13.88 17.40
CA ALA A 283 -3.01 12.84 17.16
C ALA A 283 -2.74 12.54 15.67
N ALA A 284 -3.56 13.07 14.76
CA ALA A 284 -3.33 12.97 13.31
C ALA A 284 -2.15 13.82 12.84
N ARG A 285 -1.48 13.38 11.78
CA ARG A 285 -0.13 13.80 11.45
C ARG A 285 -0.07 14.66 10.20
N THR A 286 0.67 15.76 10.30
CA THR A 286 1.09 16.56 9.16
C THR A 286 2.29 15.88 8.51
N TRP A 287 2.15 15.58 7.23
CA TRP A 287 3.29 15.30 6.37
C TRP A 287 3.96 16.65 6.11
N ALA A 288 5.29 16.72 6.20
CA ALA A 288 5.98 17.94 5.79
C ALA A 288 5.56 18.25 4.34
N PRO A 289 5.17 19.49 4.01
CA PRO A 289 4.98 19.85 2.61
C PRO A 289 6.29 19.54 1.87
N ALA A 290 6.19 18.92 0.69
CA ALA A 290 7.33 18.88 -0.20
C ALA A 290 7.77 20.35 -0.43
N PRO A 291 9.07 20.68 -0.38
CA PRO A 291 9.51 21.98 -0.86
C PRO A 291 8.98 22.14 -2.29
N ALA A 292 8.29 23.25 -2.54
CA ALA A 292 7.91 23.62 -3.90
C ALA A 292 9.20 23.72 -4.73
N PRO A 293 9.20 23.21 -5.99
CA PRO A 293 10.34 23.36 -6.89
C PRO A 293 10.68 24.82 -7.14
#